data_AF-A0A4D7H324-F1
#
_entry.id   AF-A0A4D7H324-F1
#
_cell.length_a   1.000
_cell.length_b   1.000
_cell.length_c   1.000
_cell.angle_alpha   90.00
_cell.angle_beta   90.00
_cell.angle_gamma   90.00
#
_symmetry.space_group_name_H-M   'P 1'
#
loop_
_entity.id
_entity.type
_entity.pdbx_description
1 polymer ?
#
loop_
_entity_poly.entity_id
_entity_poly.type
_entity_poly.pdbx_seq_one_letter_code
_entity_poly.pdbx_strand_id
1 'polypeptide(L)'
;MADEFIKGLTIATAAGLGWMVLAGWYRTSSFESAAQLVEPVTVEGPDLFNGIAIALMDVLLWFAILGALTFWVLIPVGRELRASYSERRSQ
;
A
#
# COMPACT_ATOMS: atom_id res chain seq x y z
N MET A 1 12.89 5.01 -15.43
CA MET A 1 12.42 6.04 -14.47
C MET A 1 10.92 6.30 -14.61
N ALA A 2 10.42 6.79 -15.75
CA ALA A 2 8.99 7.12 -15.91
C ALA A 2 8.06 5.89 -15.85
N ASP A 3 8.49 4.74 -16.39
CA ASP A 3 7.72 3.49 -16.35
C ASP A 3 7.56 2.96 -14.91
N GLU A 4 8.65 2.89 -14.14
CA GLU A 4 8.60 2.49 -12.73
C GLU A 4 7.78 3.48 -11.90
N PHE A 5 7.88 4.79 -12.20
CA PHE A 5 7.07 5.80 -11.53
C PHE A 5 5.57 5.57 -11.73
N ILE A 6 5.12 5.39 -12.98
CA ILE A 6 3.71 5.16 -13.32
C ILE A 6 3.19 3.86 -12.69
N LYS A 7 4.01 2.81 -12.63
CA LYS A 7 3.64 1.56 -11.95
C LYS A 7 3.42 1.77 -10.45
N GLY A 8 4.36 2.44 -9.79
CA GLY A 8 4.22 2.79 -8.38
C GLY A 8 3.02 3.70 -8.10
N LEU A 9 2.79 4.71 -8.95
CA LEU A 9 1.67 5.64 -8.83
C LEU A 9 0.32 4.92 -9.02
N THR A 10 0.23 4.04 -10.00
CA THR A 10 -0.97 3.23 -10.25
C THR A 10 -1.31 2.38 -9.02
N ILE A 11 -0.32 1.72 -8.42
CA ILE A 11 -0.53 0.90 -7.22
C ILE A 11 -0.92 1.78 -6.03
N ALA A 12 -0.16 2.84 -5.76
CA ALA A 12 -0.43 3.77 -4.66
C ALA A 12 -1.86 4.33 -4.74
N THR A 13 -2.29 4.71 -5.94
CA THR A 13 -3.61 5.31 -6.15
C THR A 13 -4.71 4.27 -6.06
N ALA A 14 -4.65 3.19 -6.85
CA ALA A 14 -5.74 2.21 -6.88
C ALA A 14 -5.94 1.54 -5.52
N ALA A 15 -4.85 1.09 -4.89
CA ALA A 15 -4.92 0.42 -3.60
C ALA A 15 -5.15 1.41 -2.45
N GLY A 16 -4.54 2.60 -2.50
CA GLY A 16 -4.74 3.65 -1.49
C GLY A 16 -6.16 4.18 -1.46
N LEU A 17 -6.77 4.44 -2.62
CA LEU A 17 -8.19 4.83 -2.71
C LEU A 17 -9.11 3.71 -2.20
N GLY A 18 -8.85 2.46 -2.61
CA GLY A 18 -9.61 1.31 -2.13
C GLY A 18 -9.51 1.14 -0.61
N TRP A 19 -8.31 1.31 -0.04
CA TRP A 19 -8.10 1.34 1.40
C TRP A 19 -8.88 2.47 2.07
N MET A 20 -8.83 3.70 1.55
CA MET A 20 -9.55 4.84 2.14
C MET A 20 -11.07 4.62 2.21
N VAL A 21 -11.65 3.99 1.20
CA VAL A 21 -13.09 3.64 1.22
C VAL A 21 -13.39 2.69 2.37
N LEU A 22 -12.60 1.62 2.54
CA LEU A 22 -12.83 0.64 3.61
C LEU A 22 -12.49 1.20 5.00
N ALA A 23 -11.41 1.96 5.13
CA ALA A 23 -11.02 2.61 6.37
C ALA A 23 -12.02 3.71 6.79
N GLY A 24 -12.63 4.38 5.82
CA GLY A 24 -13.77 5.28 6.06
C GLY A 24 -14.99 4.56 6.60
N TRP A 25 -15.21 3.31 6.18
CA TRP A 25 -16.35 2.51 6.65
C TRP A 25 -16.10 1.85 8.01
N TYR A 26 -14.91 1.27 8.22
CA TYR A 26 -14.61 0.39 9.35
C TYR A 26 -13.75 1.01 10.45
N ARG A 27 -13.08 2.14 10.19
CA ARG A 27 -12.12 2.80 11.10
C ARG A 27 -12.36 4.31 11.23
N THR A 28 -13.57 4.77 10.96
CA THR A 28 -13.95 6.19 11.09
C THR A 28 -15.30 6.29 11.77
N SER A 29 -15.30 6.49 13.08
CA SER A 29 -16.51 6.72 13.86
C SER A 29 -17.05 8.15 13.73
N SER A 30 -16.19 9.13 13.48
CA SER A 30 -16.54 10.54 13.28
C SER A 30 -15.54 11.24 12.36
N PHE A 31 -16.04 12.21 11.56
CA PHE A 31 -15.21 13.10 10.73
C PHE A 31 -14.53 14.22 11.53
N GLU A 32 -14.90 14.39 12.80
CA GLU A 32 -14.25 15.35 13.71
C GLU A 32 -13.11 14.70 14.51
N SER A 33 -12.91 13.39 14.36
CA SER A 33 -11.85 12.65 15.04
C SER A 33 -10.48 12.93 14.43
N ALA A 34 -9.50 13.20 15.29
CA ALA A 34 -8.10 13.30 14.88
C ALA A 34 -7.50 11.95 14.41
N ALA A 35 -8.17 10.83 14.71
CA ALA A 35 -7.72 9.48 14.41
C ALA A 35 -8.43 8.86 13.19
N GLN A 36 -9.10 9.67 12.36
CA GLN A 36 -9.80 9.20 11.16
C GLN A 36 -8.96 8.22 10.32
N LEU A 37 -9.60 7.17 9.79
CA LEU A 37 -9.00 6.07 9.00
C LEU A 37 -8.07 5.12 9.77
N VAL A 38 -7.65 5.48 10.98
CA VAL A 38 -6.71 4.68 11.80
C VAL A 38 -7.29 4.30 13.15
N GLU A 39 -8.57 4.56 13.38
CA GLU A 39 -9.26 4.11 14.59
C GLU A 39 -9.29 2.58 14.68
N PRO A 40 -9.51 2.01 15.89
CA PRO A 40 -9.82 0.61 16.04
C PRO A 40 -11.07 0.23 15.24
N VAL A 41 -11.10 -0.99 14.72
CA VAL A 41 -12.28 -1.52 14.04
C VAL A 41 -13.42 -1.72 15.05
N THR A 42 -14.61 -1.20 14.74
CA THR A 42 -15.74 -1.12 15.69
C THR A 42 -16.88 -2.12 15.42
N VAL A 43 -16.65 -3.16 14.62
CA VAL A 43 -17.71 -4.10 14.22
C VAL A 43 -18.03 -5.08 15.35
N GLU A 44 -19.31 -5.22 15.69
CA GLU A 44 -19.82 -6.17 16.69
C GLU A 44 -20.27 -7.50 16.04
N GLY A 45 -19.82 -8.63 16.59
CA GLY A 45 -20.28 -9.98 16.22
C GLY A 45 -19.57 -10.62 15.00
N PRO A 46 -19.63 -11.96 14.86
CA PRO A 46 -19.02 -12.66 13.73
C PRO A 46 -19.89 -12.52 12.47
N ASP A 47 -19.42 -11.72 11.52
CA ASP A 47 -19.96 -11.64 10.15
C ASP A 47 -18.85 -11.88 9.11
N LEU A 48 -19.09 -12.80 8.18
CA LEU A 48 -18.11 -13.23 7.18
C LEU A 48 -17.70 -12.07 6.27
N PHE A 49 -18.66 -11.25 5.83
CA PHE A 49 -18.39 -10.16 4.90
C PHE A 49 -17.58 -9.06 5.56
N ASN A 50 -17.89 -8.72 6.82
CA ASN A 50 -17.06 -7.82 7.62
C ASN A 50 -15.63 -8.35 7.76
N GLY A 51 -15.44 -9.63 8.07
CA GLY A 51 -14.12 -10.24 8.15
C GLY A 51 -13.30 -10.12 6.85
N ILE A 52 -13.93 -10.39 5.71
CA ILE A 52 -13.29 -10.25 4.39
C ILE A 52 -12.94 -8.79 4.10
N ALA A 53 -13.85 -7.86 4.37
CA ALA A 53 -13.63 -6.45 4.10
C ALA A 53 -12.49 -5.86 4.97
N ILE A 54 -12.43 -6.23 6.25
CA ILE A 54 -11.35 -5.81 7.16
C ILE A 54 -10.01 -6.37 6.69
N ALA A 55 -9.96 -7.66 6.32
CA ALA A 55 -8.74 -8.26 5.79
C ALA A 55 -8.30 -7.59 4.47
N LEU A 56 -9.24 -7.32 3.57
CA LEU A 56 -8.98 -6.62 2.32
C LEU A 56 -8.45 -5.20 2.55
N MET A 57 -9.00 -4.47 3.52
CA MET A 57 -8.52 -3.15 3.92
C MET A 57 -7.04 -3.20 4.33
N ASP A 58 -6.66 -4.12 5.22
CA ASP A 58 -5.28 -4.24 5.67
C ASP A 58 -4.34 -4.64 4.51
N VAL A 59 -4.77 -5.55 3.64
CA VAL A 59 -4.03 -5.93 2.43
C VAL A 59 -3.84 -4.73 1.49
N LEU A 60 -4.88 -3.95 1.23
CA LEU A 60 -4.81 -2.79 0.34
C LEU A 60 -3.87 -1.72 0.89
N LEU A 61 -3.87 -1.47 2.20
CA LEU A 61 -2.93 -0.52 2.83
C LEU A 61 -1.49 -0.93 2.55
N TRP A 62 -1.14 -2.17 2.91
CA TRP A 62 0.23 -2.64 2.76
C TRP A 62 0.63 -2.81 1.31
N PHE A 63 -0.29 -3.23 0.44
CA PHE A 63 -0.04 -3.32 -0.99
C PHE A 63 0.20 -1.94 -1.62
N ALA A 64 -0.54 -0.90 -1.21
CA ALA A 64 -0.31 0.47 -1.65
C ALA A 64 1.11 0.94 -1.28
N ILE A 65 1.51 0.75 -0.02
CA ILE A 65 2.81 1.20 0.50
C ILE A 65 3.95 0.39 -0.11
N LEU A 66 3.95 -0.94 0.10
CA LEU A 66 5.03 -1.80 -0.32
C LEU A 66 5.11 -1.90 -1.84
N GLY A 67 3.97 -1.95 -2.53
CA GLY A 67 3.93 -1.98 -3.98
C GLY A 67 4.50 -0.71 -4.61
N ALA A 68 4.11 0.47 -4.11
CA ALA A 68 4.67 1.73 -4.60
C ALA A 68 6.18 1.83 -4.33
N LEU A 69 6.62 1.53 -3.10
CA LEU A 69 8.04 1.54 -2.74
C LEU A 69 8.87 0.52 -3.53
N THR A 70 8.28 -0.62 -3.90
CA THR A 70 8.96 -1.61 -4.74
C THR A 70 9.36 -1.02 -6.09
N PHE A 71 8.44 -0.31 -6.76
CA PHE A 71 8.74 0.29 -8.06
C PHE A 71 9.55 1.57 -7.96
N TRP A 72 9.30 2.42 -6.96
CA TRP A 72 10.02 3.68 -6.83
C TRP A 72 11.42 3.53 -6.28
N VAL A 73 11.68 2.52 -5.44
CA VAL A 73 12.94 2.39 -4.71
C VAL A 73 13.60 1.04 -4.96
N LEU A 74 12.94 -0.07 -4.61
CA LEU A 74 13.62 -1.38 -4.57
C LEU A 74 14.11 -1.84 -5.95
N ILE A 75 13.29 -1.70 -6.99
CA ILE A 75 13.65 -2.09 -8.35
C ILE A 75 14.77 -1.19 -8.91
N PRO A 76 14.67 0.15 -8.88
CA PRO A 76 15.75 1.03 -9.32
C PRO A 76 17.08 0.75 -8.60
N VAL A 77 17.06 0.66 -7.27
CA VAL A 77 18.25 0.36 -6.46
C VAL A 77 18.83 -1.01 -6.84
N GLY A 78 17.98 -2.04 -6.99
CA GLY A 78 18.43 -3.38 -7.38
C GLY A 78 19.09 -3.40 -8.78
N ARG A 79 18.60 -2.59 -9.71
CA ARG A 79 19.20 -2.44 -11.05
C ARG A 79 20.57 -1.77 -10.99
N GLU A 80 20.69 -0.68 -10.25
CA GLU A 80 21.97 0.04 -10.10
C GLU A 80 23.03 -0.81 -9.39
N LEU A 81 22.63 -1.51 -8.31
CA LEU A 81 23.53 -2.44 -7.63
C LEU A 81 24.04 -3.51 -8.60
N ARG A 82 23.15 -4.16 -9.36
CA ARG A 82 23.55 -5.18 -10.34
C ARG A 82 24.53 -4.61 -11.39
N ALA A 83 24.25 -3.42 -11.93
CA ALA A 83 25.12 -2.77 -12.90
C ALA A 83 26.52 -2.50 -12.34
N SER A 84 26.60 -1.98 -11.10
CA SER A 84 27.88 -1.72 -10.43
C SER A 84 28.71 -2.99 -10.17
N TYR A 85 28.05 -4.11 -9.86
CA TYR A 85 28.73 -5.39 -9.67
C TYR A 85 29.24 -5.99 -10.98
N SER A 86 28.51 -5.85 -12.09
CA SER A 86 28.98 -6.30 -13.41
C SER A 86 30.19 -5.50 -13.90
N GLU A 87 30.18 -4.18 -13.72
CA GLU A 87 31.29 -3.28 -14.10
C GLU A 87 32.60 -3.69 -13.41
N ARG A 88 32.53 -4.00 -12.10
CA ARG A 88 33.67 -4.44 -11.29
C ARG A 88 34.20 -5.82 -11.66
N ARG A 89 33.40 -6.67 -12.30
CA ARG A 89 33.82 -8.02 -12.72
C ARG A 89 34.48 -8.00 -14.11
N SER A 90 34.15 -7.01 -14.95
CA SER A 90 34.71 -6.86 -16.30
C SER A 90 36.02 -6.08 -16.35
N GLN A 91 36.40 -5.40 -15.26
CA GLN A 91 37.72 -4.80 -15.06
C GLN A 91 38.65 -5.81 -14.37
#